data_AF-K1TAP2-F1
#
_entry.id   AF-K1TAP2-F1
#
_cell.length_a   1.000
_cell.length_b   1.000
_cell.length_c   1.000
_cell.angle_alpha   90.00
_cell.angle_beta   90.00
_cell.angle_gamma   90.00
#
_symmetry.space_group_name_H-M   'P 1'
#
loop_
_entity.id
_entity.type
_entity.pdbx_description
1 polymer ?
#
loop_
_entity_poly.entity_id
_entity_poly.type
_entity_poly.pdbx_seq_one_letter_code
_entity_poly.pdbx_strand_id
1 'polypeptide(L)'
;VVQPYTFYNQLSVAAPEIKGLWDFTLVPGTKQADGTINHAVNSAGSGAVIFNKVSNQAAAWDFVKWFTSTDIQVDYGKQIEALMGPLGRFDTANVEALEQLPWSTAEYEKISSQQSYLKEVPIIPASYAVTRHINNAFRMVVNDAGNPRYTLMSYNDQIKSEIVRKYQELIV
;
A
#
# COMPACT_ATOMS: atom_id res chain seq x y z
N VAL A 1 3.42 15.97 -2.51
CA VAL A 1 3.82 14.64 -3.05
C VAL A 1 2.85 13.60 -2.49
N VAL A 2 2.58 12.50 -3.21
CA VAL A 2 1.81 11.37 -2.67
C VAL A 2 2.80 10.34 -2.16
N GLN A 3 2.71 9.98 -0.89
CA GLN A 3 3.63 9.07 -0.17
C GLN A 3 2.86 8.27 0.89
N PRO A 4 3.41 7.14 1.38
CA PRO A 4 2.90 6.49 2.58
C PRO A 4 2.83 7.46 3.76
N TYR A 5 1.85 7.30 4.66
CA TYR A 5 1.67 8.22 5.79
C TYR A 5 2.87 8.21 6.76
N THR A 6 3.66 7.14 6.79
CA THR A 6 4.91 7.07 7.55
C THR A 6 5.97 8.06 7.08
N PHE A 7 5.85 8.61 5.85
CA PHE A 7 6.68 9.72 5.38
C PHE A 7 6.52 10.98 6.24
N TYR A 8 5.34 11.19 6.83
CA TYR A 8 5.11 12.30 7.75
C TYR A 8 6.00 12.20 9.00
N ASN A 9 6.26 10.98 9.49
CA ASN A 9 7.17 10.75 10.60
C ASN A 9 8.61 11.15 10.22
N GLN A 10 9.04 10.78 9.01
CA GLN A 10 10.34 11.16 8.48
C GLN A 10 10.50 12.68 8.37
N LEU A 11 9.51 13.37 7.79
CA LEU A 11 9.52 14.83 7.69
C LEU A 11 9.54 15.51 9.06
N SER A 12 8.74 15.02 10.01
CA SER A 12 8.63 15.60 11.35
C SER A 12 9.94 15.57 12.14
N VAL A 13 10.83 14.62 11.83
CA VAL A 13 12.14 14.48 12.48
C VAL A 13 13.27 15.07 11.64
N ALA A 14 13.25 14.88 10.32
CA ALA A 14 14.32 15.31 9.42
C ALA A 14 14.27 16.80 9.05
N ALA A 15 13.10 17.43 9.13
CA ALA A 15 12.88 18.84 8.74
C ALA A 15 12.14 19.62 9.85
N PRO A 16 12.77 19.82 11.03
CA PRO A 16 12.14 20.51 12.16
C PRO A 16 11.75 21.97 11.84
N GLU A 17 12.40 22.61 10.87
CA GLU A 17 12.16 23.98 10.44
C GLU A 17 10.79 24.21 9.79
N ILE A 18 10.14 23.17 9.27
CA ILE A 18 8.79 23.23 8.70
C ILE A 18 7.73 22.66 9.65
N LYS A 19 8.09 22.36 10.90
CA LYS A 19 7.15 21.80 11.89
C LYS A 19 5.97 22.75 12.11
N GLY A 20 4.75 22.22 11.99
CA GLY A 20 3.52 23.00 12.10
C GLY A 20 3.16 23.82 10.85
N LEU A 21 4.03 23.87 9.84
CA LEU A 21 3.76 24.48 8.54
C LEU A 21 3.30 23.45 7.49
N TRP A 22 3.34 22.17 7.85
CA TRP A 22 3.01 21.04 6.99
C TRP A 22 2.13 20.04 7.72
N ASP A 23 1.31 19.35 6.93
CA ASP A 23 0.35 18.35 7.36
C ASP A 23 0.10 17.37 6.19
N PHE A 24 -0.49 16.22 6.47
CA PHE A 24 -0.99 15.29 5.46
C PHE A 24 -2.52 15.26 5.43
N THR A 25 -3.07 14.77 4.33
CA THR A 25 -4.52 14.63 4.13
C THR A 25 -4.81 13.52 3.12
N LEU A 26 -6.08 13.31 2.79
CA LEU A 26 -6.51 12.36 1.77
C LEU A 26 -5.80 12.62 0.43
N VAL A 27 -5.50 11.54 -0.29
CA VAL A 27 -4.97 11.62 -1.64
C VAL A 27 -5.97 12.37 -2.52
N PRO A 28 -5.53 13.32 -3.38
CA PRO A 28 -6.44 14.03 -4.28
C PRO A 28 -7.31 13.08 -5.09
N GLY A 29 -8.62 13.33 -5.11
CA GLY A 29 -9.58 12.45 -5.76
C GLY A 29 -10.05 12.94 -7.12
N THR A 30 -10.77 12.08 -7.84
CA THR A 30 -11.38 12.38 -9.14
C THR A 30 -12.88 12.61 -9.00
N LYS A 31 -13.38 13.74 -9.51
CA LYS A 31 -14.83 14.04 -9.53
C LYS A 31 -15.56 13.09 -10.48
N GLN A 32 -16.62 12.45 -9.97
CA GLN A 32 -17.47 11.53 -10.70
C GLN A 32 -18.65 12.27 -11.36
N ALA A 33 -19.38 11.58 -12.25
CA ALA A 33 -20.53 12.15 -12.95
C ALA A 33 -21.68 12.53 -12.00
N ASP A 34 -21.83 11.83 -10.88
CA ASP A 34 -22.82 12.10 -9.83
C ASP A 34 -22.40 13.22 -8.86
N GLY A 35 -21.22 13.81 -9.07
CA GLY A 35 -20.67 14.88 -8.24
C GLY A 35 -19.84 14.41 -7.04
N THR A 36 -19.77 13.11 -6.76
CA THR A 36 -18.91 12.56 -5.70
C THR A 36 -17.43 12.65 -6.07
N ILE A 37 -16.54 12.57 -5.07
CA ILE A 37 -15.08 12.54 -5.28
C ILE A 37 -14.56 11.16 -4.93
N ASN A 38 -13.91 10.51 -5.90
CA ASN A 38 -13.29 9.21 -5.71
C ASN A 38 -11.81 9.38 -5.31
N HIS A 39 -11.50 9.06 -4.05
CA HIS A 39 -10.14 9.06 -3.49
C HIS A 39 -9.46 7.69 -3.57
N ALA A 40 -9.93 6.80 -4.45
CA ALA A 40 -9.41 5.45 -4.56
C ALA A 40 -7.91 5.42 -4.83
N VAL A 41 -7.21 4.64 -4.02
CA VAL A 41 -5.79 4.35 -4.17
C VAL A 41 -5.56 2.85 -4.04
N ASN A 42 -4.54 2.36 -4.75
CA ASN A 42 -4.13 0.98 -4.57
C ASN A 42 -3.57 0.80 -3.15
N SER A 43 -3.96 -0.30 -2.51
CA SER A 43 -3.41 -0.70 -1.22
C SER A 43 -2.12 -1.49 -1.43
N ALA A 44 -1.18 -1.32 -0.50
CA ALA A 44 0.01 -2.15 -0.38
C ALA A 44 -0.22 -3.14 0.76
N GLY A 45 -0.74 -4.32 0.45
CA GLY A 45 -0.92 -5.38 1.44
C GLY A 45 0.41 -6.06 1.79
N SER A 46 0.67 -6.25 3.08
CA SER A 46 1.70 -7.15 3.60
C SER A 46 1.06 -8.35 4.27
N GLY A 47 1.65 -9.54 4.13
CA GLY A 47 1.14 -10.75 4.76
C GLY A 47 2.26 -11.70 5.17
N ALA A 48 1.95 -12.60 6.11
CA ALA A 48 2.83 -13.68 6.50
C ALA A 48 2.58 -14.92 5.62
N VAL A 49 3.66 -15.60 5.22
CA VAL A 49 3.60 -16.87 4.48
C VAL A 49 4.37 -17.93 5.27
N ILE A 50 3.75 -19.09 5.45
CA ILE A 50 4.38 -20.26 6.05
C ILE A 50 4.68 -21.26 4.95
N PHE A 51 5.96 -21.56 4.75
CA PHE A 51 6.37 -22.56 3.76
C PHE A 51 6.01 -23.97 4.21
N ASN A 52 5.50 -24.79 3.30
CA ASN A 52 5.07 -26.17 3.58
C ASN A 52 6.17 -27.06 4.19
N LYS A 53 7.44 -26.74 3.93
CA LYS A 53 8.61 -27.47 4.47
C LYS A 53 8.97 -27.11 5.91
N VAL A 54 8.25 -26.21 6.58
CA VAL A 54 8.50 -25.88 7.99
C VAL A 54 8.37 -27.14 8.84
N SER A 55 9.31 -27.34 9.77
CA SER A 55 9.36 -28.54 10.62
C SER A 55 8.18 -28.64 11.58
N ASN A 56 7.64 -27.52 12.03
CA ASN A 56 6.47 -27.44 12.91
C ASN A 56 5.47 -26.39 12.40
N GLN A 57 4.48 -26.84 11.63
CA GLN A 57 3.45 -25.97 11.07
C GLN A 57 2.56 -25.34 12.13
N ALA A 58 2.22 -26.09 13.20
CA ALA A 58 1.35 -25.60 14.26
C ALA A 58 2.00 -24.40 14.99
N ALA A 59 3.25 -24.55 15.42
CA ALA A 59 3.98 -23.48 16.09
C ALA A 59 4.19 -22.25 15.17
N ALA A 60 4.41 -22.46 13.87
CA ALA A 60 4.52 -21.37 12.91
C ALA A 60 3.20 -20.56 12.82
N TRP A 61 2.06 -21.25 12.79
CA TRP A 61 0.75 -20.59 12.80
C TRP A 61 0.45 -19.89 14.12
N ASP A 62 0.80 -20.49 15.25
CA ASP A 62 0.62 -19.86 16.55
C ASP A 62 1.47 -18.60 16.69
N PHE A 63 2.70 -18.62 16.19
CA PHE A 63 3.55 -17.42 16.12
C PHE A 63 2.93 -16.32 15.26
N VAL A 64 2.44 -16.63 14.05
CA VAL A 64 1.81 -15.61 13.19
C VAL A 64 0.59 -15.01 13.89
N LYS A 65 -0.31 -15.83 14.46
CA LYS A 65 -1.49 -15.35 15.19
C LYS A 65 -1.10 -14.45 16.36
N TRP A 66 -0.16 -14.89 17.18
CA TRP A 66 0.35 -14.12 18.32
C TRP A 66 0.96 -12.80 17.85
N PHE A 67 1.86 -12.82 16.87
CA PHE A 67 2.55 -11.61 16.44
C PHE A 67 1.58 -10.60 15.81
N THR A 68 0.56 -11.08 15.10
CA THR A 68 -0.46 -10.21 14.46
C THR A 68 -1.60 -9.79 15.38
N SER A 69 -1.63 -10.27 16.64
CA SER A 69 -2.69 -9.88 17.57
C SER A 69 -2.56 -8.40 17.95
N THR A 70 -3.69 -7.78 18.26
CA THR A 70 -3.77 -6.34 18.48
C THR A 70 -2.88 -5.88 19.64
N ASP A 71 -2.93 -6.58 20.78
CA ASP A 71 -2.11 -6.28 21.95
C ASP A 71 -0.61 -6.33 21.65
N ILE A 72 -0.17 -7.36 20.92
CA ILE A 72 1.24 -7.54 20.56
C ILE A 72 1.68 -6.51 19.53
N GLN A 73 0.85 -6.19 18.53
CA GLN A 73 1.15 -5.14 17.56
C GLN A 73 1.23 -3.75 18.20
N VAL A 74 0.36 -3.44 19.17
CA VAL A 74 0.38 -2.18 19.92
C VAL A 74 1.63 -2.08 20.79
N ASP A 75 1.95 -3.15 21.54
CA ASP A 75 3.14 -3.20 22.38
C ASP A 75 4.41 -3.06 21.54
N TYR A 76 4.52 -3.81 20.45
CA TYR A 76 5.61 -3.70 19.49
C TYR A 76 5.77 -2.27 18.97
N GLY A 77 4.68 -1.63 18.51
CA GLY A 77 4.73 -0.26 18.01
C GLY A 77 5.21 0.76 19.03
N LYS A 78 4.71 0.66 20.25
CA LYS A 78 5.10 1.54 21.36
C LYS A 78 6.58 1.34 21.73
N GLN A 79 7.09 0.11 21.73
CA GLN A 79 8.49 -0.17 22.01
C GLN A 79 9.42 0.38 20.93
N ILE A 80 9.07 0.20 19.65
CA ILE A 80 9.88 0.72 18.54
C ILE A 80 9.92 2.26 18.57
N GLU A 81 8.78 2.92 18.81
CA GLU A 81 8.77 4.38 18.96
C GLU A 81 9.52 4.85 20.21
N ALA A 82 9.41 4.14 21.34
CA ALA A 82 10.18 4.49 22.54
C ALA A 82 11.70 4.45 22.29
N LEU A 83 12.16 3.55 21.41
CA LEU A 83 13.57 3.41 21.05
C LEU A 83 14.02 4.43 19.99
N MET A 84 13.20 4.66 18.96
CA MET A 84 13.57 5.43 17.76
C MET A 84 12.95 6.83 17.70
N GLY A 85 12.13 7.19 18.68
CA GLY A 85 11.27 8.37 18.63
C GLY A 85 10.21 8.24 17.53
N PRO A 86 9.60 9.37 17.08
CA PRO A 86 8.54 9.37 16.08
C PRO A 86 8.90 8.68 14.75
N LEU A 87 10.19 8.57 14.40
CA LEU A 87 10.64 7.79 13.23
C LEU A 87 10.29 6.29 13.33
N GLY A 88 10.15 5.77 14.55
CA GLY A 88 9.79 4.38 14.82
C GLY A 88 8.30 4.05 14.63
N ARG A 89 7.45 5.05 14.38
CA ARG A 89 6.03 4.82 14.07
C ARG A 89 5.90 4.06 12.75
N PHE A 90 5.55 2.79 12.87
CA PHE A 90 5.39 1.89 11.74
C PHE A 90 3.94 1.82 11.27
N ASP A 91 3.77 1.31 10.05
CA ASP A 91 2.51 1.14 9.36
C ASP A 91 1.91 -0.26 9.58
N THR A 92 1.24 -0.44 10.73
CA THR A 92 0.59 -1.73 11.05
C THR A 92 -0.57 -2.05 10.09
N ALA A 93 -0.67 -3.32 9.70
CA ALA A 93 -1.82 -3.85 8.98
C ALA A 93 -3.01 -4.20 9.90
N ASN A 94 -2.79 -4.26 11.23
CA ASN A 94 -3.84 -4.52 12.21
C ASN A 94 -4.60 -3.21 12.50
N VAL A 95 -5.85 -3.14 12.06
CA VAL A 95 -6.66 -1.91 12.10
C VAL A 95 -6.98 -1.48 13.54
N GLU A 96 -7.19 -2.43 14.45
CA GLU A 96 -7.44 -2.18 15.86
C GLU A 96 -6.17 -1.69 16.59
N ALA A 97 -4.99 -2.12 16.13
CA ALA A 97 -3.72 -1.66 16.68
C ALA A 97 -3.42 -0.23 16.22
N LEU A 98 -3.72 0.10 14.95
CA LEU A 98 -3.51 1.44 14.40
C LEU A 98 -4.21 2.53 15.22
N GLU A 99 -5.42 2.27 15.71
CA GLU A 99 -6.19 3.17 16.59
C GLU A 99 -5.49 3.44 17.93
N GLN A 100 -4.65 2.52 18.39
CA GLN A 100 -4.00 2.56 19.70
C GLN A 100 -2.53 2.98 19.64
N LEU A 101 -1.98 3.13 18.42
CA LEU A 101 -0.65 3.72 18.21
C LEU A 101 -0.71 5.23 18.49
N PRO A 102 0.42 5.86 18.84
CA PRO A 102 0.46 7.23 19.35
C PRO A 102 0.37 8.29 18.24
N TRP A 103 -0.61 8.13 17.36
CA TRP A 103 -1.11 9.16 16.46
C TRP A 103 -2.03 10.11 17.23
N SER A 104 -2.03 11.39 16.90
CA SER A 104 -3.09 12.28 17.37
C SER A 104 -4.43 11.86 16.78
N THR A 105 -5.54 12.19 17.45
CA THR A 105 -6.89 11.91 16.96
C THR A 105 -7.10 12.42 15.53
N ALA A 106 -6.66 13.64 15.24
CA ALA A 106 -6.79 14.24 13.91
C ALA A 106 -5.95 13.52 12.83
N GLU A 107 -4.77 13.02 13.17
CA GLU A 107 -3.94 12.22 12.25
C GLU A 107 -4.58 10.86 12.00
N TYR A 108 -5.03 10.18 13.05
CA TYR A 108 -5.70 8.88 12.94
C TYR A 108 -6.99 8.97 12.10
N GLU A 109 -7.82 9.99 12.30
CA GLU A 109 -9.03 10.23 11.51
C GLU A 109 -8.73 10.35 10.01
N LYS A 110 -7.64 11.03 9.63
CA LYS A 110 -7.22 11.13 8.22
C LYS A 110 -6.71 9.80 7.67
N ILE A 111 -5.91 9.06 8.44
CA ILE A 111 -5.36 7.75 8.04
C ILE A 111 -6.50 6.75 7.82
N SER A 112 -7.36 6.59 8.82
CA SER A 112 -8.53 5.70 8.77
C SER A 112 -9.52 6.09 7.66
N SER A 113 -9.74 7.39 7.45
CA SER A 113 -10.55 7.88 6.32
C SER A 113 -9.94 7.46 4.98
N GLN A 114 -8.62 7.64 4.80
CA GLN A 114 -7.94 7.20 3.57
C GLN A 114 -8.00 5.68 3.38
N GLN A 115 -7.93 4.89 4.47
CA GLN A 115 -8.04 3.44 4.42
C GLN A 115 -9.39 2.99 3.83
N SER A 116 -10.49 3.70 4.10
CA SER A 116 -11.81 3.39 3.53
C SER A 116 -11.86 3.50 1.99
N TYR A 117 -10.93 4.24 1.39
CA TYR A 117 -10.80 4.40 -0.05
C TYR A 117 -9.83 3.39 -0.70
N LEU A 118 -9.19 2.53 0.07
CA LEU A 118 -8.28 1.53 -0.48
C LEU A 118 -9.01 0.56 -1.41
N LYS A 119 -8.41 0.31 -2.58
CA LYS A 119 -8.88 -0.67 -3.57
C LYS A 119 -7.74 -1.63 -3.91
N GLU A 120 -7.94 -2.89 -3.57
CA GLU A 120 -7.01 -3.95 -3.96
C GLU A 120 -7.22 -4.37 -5.40
N VAL A 121 -6.11 -4.67 -6.08
CA VAL A 121 -6.12 -5.26 -7.42
C VAL A 121 -5.83 -6.75 -7.26
N PRO A 122 -6.72 -7.66 -7.69
CA PRO A 122 -6.49 -9.09 -7.58
C PRO A 122 -5.15 -9.51 -8.18
N ILE A 123 -4.41 -10.34 -7.45
CA ILE A 123 -3.12 -10.86 -7.89
C ILE A 123 -3.34 -12.18 -8.62
N ILE A 124 -2.92 -12.21 -9.89
CA ILE A 124 -2.83 -13.39 -10.74
C ILE A 124 -1.36 -13.61 -11.11
N PRO A 125 -0.97 -14.80 -11.61
CA PRO A 125 0.43 -15.07 -11.99
C PRO A 125 1.02 -14.07 -13.00
N ALA A 126 0.18 -13.43 -13.81
CA ALA A 126 0.56 -12.40 -14.78
C ALA A 126 0.42 -10.95 -14.27
N SER A 127 0.08 -10.71 -12.99
CA SER A 127 -0.09 -9.34 -12.47
C SER A 127 1.14 -8.46 -12.65
N TYR A 128 2.33 -9.04 -12.67
CA TYR A 128 3.57 -8.32 -12.98
C TYR A 128 3.56 -7.65 -14.35
N ALA A 129 2.88 -8.27 -15.34
CA ALA A 129 2.77 -7.74 -16.70
C ALA A 129 1.83 -6.54 -16.75
N VAL A 130 0.72 -6.60 -16.00
CA VAL A 130 -0.22 -5.49 -15.85
C VAL A 130 0.52 -4.25 -15.32
N THR A 131 1.17 -4.37 -14.16
CA THR A 131 1.89 -3.25 -13.54
C THR A 131 3.01 -2.71 -14.43
N ARG A 132 3.79 -3.60 -15.06
CA ARG A 132 4.88 -3.20 -15.97
C ARG A 132 4.35 -2.43 -17.17
N HIS A 133 3.35 -2.96 -17.87
CA HIS A 133 2.87 -2.37 -19.11
C HIS A 133 2.08 -1.08 -18.88
N ILE A 134 1.40 -0.93 -17.73
CA ILE A 134 0.81 0.36 -17.32
C ILE A 134 1.91 1.42 -17.13
N ASN A 135 3.00 1.08 -16.43
CA ASN A 135 4.14 1.99 -16.26
C ASN A 135 4.81 2.34 -17.59
N ASN A 136 4.97 1.36 -18.48
CA ASN A 136 5.52 1.60 -19.81
C ASN A 136 4.59 2.49 -20.65
N ALA A 137 3.27 2.29 -20.58
CA ALA A 137 2.30 3.13 -21.26
C ALA A 137 2.41 4.59 -20.79
N PHE A 138 2.49 4.81 -19.48
CA PHE A 138 2.69 6.13 -18.90
C PHE A 138 3.99 6.78 -19.42
N ARG A 139 5.12 6.07 -19.35
CA ARG A 139 6.42 6.58 -19.82
C ARG A 139 6.40 6.93 -21.30
N MET A 140 5.85 6.06 -22.14
CA MET A 140 5.73 6.31 -23.59
C MET A 140 4.90 7.55 -23.91
N VAL A 141 3.84 7.83 -23.15
CA VAL A 141 2.98 9.01 -23.38
C VAL A 141 3.63 10.28 -22.83
N VAL A 142 4.12 10.23 -21.60
CA VAL A 142 4.59 11.42 -20.87
C VAL A 142 6.01 11.81 -21.27
N ASN A 143 6.90 10.83 -21.43
CA ASN A 143 8.30 11.10 -21.73
C ASN A 143 8.54 11.17 -23.24
N ASP A 144 7.88 10.31 -24.02
CA ASP A 144 8.18 10.13 -25.45
C ASP A 144 7.09 10.68 -26.38
N ALA A 145 6.11 11.42 -25.84
CA ALA A 145 5.01 12.05 -26.59
C ALA A 145 4.19 11.07 -27.47
N GLY A 146 4.14 9.80 -27.08
CA GLY A 146 3.35 8.78 -27.77
C GLY A 146 1.85 9.06 -27.72
N ASN A 147 1.11 8.66 -28.75
CA ASN A 147 -0.34 8.83 -28.77
C ASN A 147 -0.99 8.02 -27.63
N PRO A 148 -1.72 8.65 -26.69
CA PRO A 148 -2.20 7.97 -25.49
C PRO A 148 -3.19 6.83 -25.80
N ARG A 149 -4.07 7.03 -26.78
CA ARG A 149 -5.06 6.02 -27.17
C ARG A 149 -4.37 4.79 -27.75
N TYR A 150 -3.48 4.99 -28.70
CA TYR A 150 -2.75 3.90 -29.34
C TYR A 150 -1.86 3.15 -28.35
N THR A 151 -1.08 3.89 -27.54
CA THR A 151 -0.18 3.30 -26.54
C THR A 151 -0.93 2.45 -25.54
N LEU A 152 -2.05 2.95 -25.00
CA LEU A 152 -2.88 2.18 -24.05
C LEU A 152 -3.47 0.93 -24.71
N MET A 153 -3.97 1.03 -25.94
CA MET A 153 -4.51 -0.13 -26.66
C MET A 153 -3.44 -1.19 -26.92
N SER A 154 -2.26 -0.78 -27.40
CA SER A 154 -1.14 -1.70 -27.68
C SER A 154 -0.66 -2.43 -26.43
N TYR A 155 -0.47 -1.73 -25.32
CA TYR A 155 -0.05 -2.37 -24.07
C TYR A 155 -1.16 -3.24 -23.45
N ASN A 156 -2.43 -2.88 -23.63
CA ASN A 156 -3.54 -3.72 -23.21
C ASN A 156 -3.56 -5.06 -23.96
N ASP A 157 -3.25 -5.07 -25.26
CA ASP A 157 -3.15 -6.31 -26.03
C ASP A 157 -1.96 -7.17 -25.56
N GLN A 158 -0.80 -6.55 -25.26
CA GLN A 158 0.35 -7.25 -24.68
C GLN A 158 0.02 -7.87 -23.31
N ILE A 159 -0.68 -7.13 -22.44
CA ILE A 159 -1.15 -7.63 -21.14
C ILE A 159 -2.02 -8.87 -21.32
N LYS A 160 -3.00 -8.82 -22.23
CA LYS A 160 -3.89 -9.96 -22.50
C LYS A 160 -3.11 -11.18 -23.00
N SER A 161 -2.21 -11.00 -23.95
CA SER A 161 -1.37 -12.09 -24.46
C SER A 161 -0.53 -12.72 -23.36
N GLU A 162 0.05 -11.91 -22.47
CA GLU A 162 0.87 -12.41 -21.36
C GLU A 162 0.04 -13.14 -20.31
N ILE A 163 -1.18 -12.65 -20.01
CA ILE A 163 -2.13 -13.35 -19.14
C ILE A 163 -2.43 -14.75 -19.70
N VAL A 164 -2.81 -14.85 -20.97
CA VAL A 164 -3.10 -16.14 -21.61
C VAL A 164 -1.89 -17.08 -21.57
N ARG A 165 -0.71 -16.56 -21.92
CA ARG A 165 0.54 -17.33 -21.92
C ARG A 165 0.87 -17.89 -20.54
N LYS A 166 0.74 -17.08 -19.48
CA LYS A 166 1.01 -17.53 -18.10
C LYS A 166 0.01 -18.54 -17.57
N TYR A 167 -1.27 -18.41 -17.93
CA TYR A 167 -2.25 -19.45 -17.60
C TYR A 167 -1.92 -20.77 -18.28
N GLN A 168 -1.49 -20.75 -19.54
CA GLN A 168 -1.09 -21.97 -20.25
C GLN A 168 0.16 -22.62 -19.64
N GLU A 169 1.17 -21.85 -19.24
CA GLU A 169 2.39 -22.38 -18.59
C GLU A 169 2.11 -23.09 -17.26
N LEU A 170 1.07 -22.68 -16.52
CA LEU A 170 0.76 -23.20 -15.19
C LEU A 170 -0.24 -24.35 -15.17
N ILE A 171 -0.89 -24.63 -16.31
CA ILE A 171 -1.79 -25.78 -16.47
C ILE A 171 -0.99 -27.06 -16.81
N VAL A 172 0.28 -26.92 -17.20
CA VAL A 172 1.22 -28.02 -17.49
C VAL A 172 2.02 -28.37 -16.25
#